data_AF-A0AAI8CIE0-F1
#
_entry.id   AF-A0AAI8CIE0-F1
#
_cell.length_a   1.000
_cell.length_b   1.000
_cell.length_c   1.000
_cell.angle_alpha   90.00
_cell.angle_beta   90.00
_cell.angle_gamma   90.00
#
_symmetry.space_group_name_H-M   'P 1'
#
loop_
_entity.id
_entity.type
_entity.pdbx_description
1 polymer ?
#
loop_
_entity_poly.entity_id
_entity_poly.type
_entity_poly.pdbx_seq_one_letter_code
_entity_poly.pdbx_strand_id
1 'polypeptide(L)'
;MKTYTIVKPKNLHLENRVNRFKPDFNFNFEKAYLLIYLVILFSNKKSNTKKVELYSKTLEKLFGKDYHKYINYLSENFGGVGNILNRYPYSENHSFSYTLRDYFYKNGFEIVTITDYKLINKFKALFIKQRTNENIRLHYHFLLKHFKREKLTVHNPQNAIDSIPFSESEKYIKNAFEILKIMNHEFSLTLKTKTDGRVHTNILRLKKELIKYLRYENESLVEIDVKSAVLFLLYLMLKMFQNHQISFNITIHLSFICSMKLRQLLIILGLIL
;
A
#
# COMPACT_ATOMS: atom_id res chain seq x y z
N MET A 1 -7.06 10.95 -17.19
CA MET A 1 -7.20 9.48 -17.14
C MET A 1 -6.79 8.97 -15.76
N LYS A 2 -7.49 7.98 -15.18
CA LYS A 2 -7.08 7.37 -13.90
C LYS A 2 -6.24 6.13 -14.20
N THR A 3 -4.93 6.25 -14.08
CA THR A 3 -4.00 5.11 -14.16
C THR A 3 -3.98 4.33 -12.85
N TYR A 4 -3.39 3.13 -12.87
CA TYR A 4 -3.12 2.35 -11.66
C TYR A 4 -1.71 1.79 -11.70
N THR A 5 -0.96 2.01 -10.63
CA THR A 5 0.45 1.63 -10.54
C THR A 5 0.58 0.30 -9.83
N ILE A 6 1.34 -0.62 -10.41
CA ILE A 6 1.67 -1.93 -9.85
C ILE A 6 3.18 -2.16 -9.90
N VAL A 7 3.64 -3.28 -9.36
CA VAL A 7 5.02 -3.76 -9.54
C VAL A 7 5.07 -5.06 -10.34
N LYS A 8 6.15 -5.24 -11.10
CA LYS A 8 6.55 -6.51 -11.69
C LYS A 8 8.02 -6.83 -11.38
N PRO A 9 8.46 -8.09 -11.49
CA PRO A 9 9.87 -8.44 -11.42
C PRO A 9 10.70 -7.73 -12.50
N LYS A 10 11.89 -7.20 -12.16
CA LYS A 10 12.75 -6.51 -13.15
C LYS A 10 13.21 -7.43 -14.28
N ASN A 11 13.42 -8.71 -13.98
CA ASN A 11 13.83 -9.73 -14.94
C ASN A 11 12.64 -10.38 -15.68
N LEU A 12 11.42 -9.88 -15.52
CA LEU A 12 10.25 -10.33 -16.27
C LEU A 12 10.08 -9.47 -17.54
N HIS A 13 10.44 -10.06 -18.67
CA HIS A 13 10.26 -9.46 -20.01
C HIS A 13 9.15 -10.21 -20.76
N LEU A 14 7.89 -9.84 -20.53
CA LEU A 14 6.74 -10.51 -21.16
C LEU A 14 6.73 -10.30 -22.67
N GLU A 15 7.16 -9.13 -23.13
CA GLU A 15 7.20 -8.73 -24.54
C GLU A 15 8.11 -9.68 -25.33
N ASN A 16 9.33 -9.91 -24.83
CA ASN A 16 10.29 -10.85 -25.42
C ASN A 16 9.74 -12.29 -25.43
N ARG A 17 9.08 -12.70 -24.34
CA ARG A 17 8.47 -14.04 -24.24
C ARG A 17 7.34 -14.21 -25.25
N VAL A 18 6.43 -13.25 -25.36
CA VAL A 18 5.29 -13.27 -26.28
C VAL A 18 5.74 -13.22 -27.74
N ASN A 19 6.79 -12.47 -28.05
CA ASN A 19 7.38 -12.44 -29.39
C ASN A 19 7.99 -13.79 -29.78
N ARG A 20 8.68 -14.47 -28.85
CA ARG A 20 9.30 -15.78 -29.10
C ARG A 20 8.29 -16.94 -29.10
N PHE A 21 7.33 -16.89 -28.18
CA PHE A 21 6.32 -17.93 -27.97
C PHE A 21 4.94 -17.28 -28.07
N LYS A 22 4.45 -17.15 -29.31
CA LYS A 22 3.21 -16.45 -29.60
C LYS A 22 2.01 -17.22 -29.03
N PRO A 23 1.15 -16.58 -28.22
CA PRO A 23 -0.08 -17.20 -27.73
C PRO A 23 -1.10 -17.38 -28.86
N ASP A 24 -1.96 -18.37 -28.70
CA ASP A 24 -3.10 -18.69 -29.59
C ASP A 24 -4.32 -17.77 -29.37
N PHE A 25 -4.16 -16.69 -28.62
CA PHE A 25 -5.20 -15.70 -28.32
C PHE A 25 -4.65 -14.28 -28.34
N ASN A 26 -5.55 -13.29 -28.39
CA ASN A 26 -5.17 -11.89 -28.33
C ASN A 26 -4.65 -11.53 -26.93
N PHE A 27 -3.33 -11.43 -26.81
CA PHE A 27 -2.64 -11.24 -25.55
C PHE A 27 -2.59 -9.77 -25.14
N ASN A 28 -3.13 -9.46 -23.97
CA ASN A 28 -3.08 -8.13 -23.37
C ASN A 28 -2.04 -8.11 -22.24
N PHE A 29 -0.98 -7.32 -22.43
CA PHE A 29 0.11 -7.20 -21.47
C PHE A 29 -0.34 -6.66 -20.11
N GLU A 30 -1.24 -5.67 -20.07
CA GLU A 30 -1.74 -5.11 -18.81
C GLU A 30 -2.51 -6.15 -17.98
N LYS A 31 -3.35 -6.98 -18.62
CA LYS A 31 -4.02 -8.11 -17.95
C LYS A 31 -3.00 -9.09 -17.37
N ALA A 32 -1.97 -9.45 -18.15
CA ALA A 32 -0.94 -10.39 -17.73
C ALA A 32 -0.11 -9.84 -16.55
N TYR A 33 0.31 -8.58 -16.63
CA TYR A 33 1.02 -7.91 -15.54
C TYR A 33 0.17 -7.80 -14.28
N LEU A 34 -1.11 -7.46 -14.40
CA LEU A 34 -2.02 -7.40 -13.25
C LEU A 34 -2.22 -8.77 -12.60
N LEU A 35 -2.31 -9.84 -13.40
CA LEU A 35 -2.42 -11.22 -12.89
C LEU A 35 -1.16 -11.63 -12.11
N ILE A 36 0.03 -11.35 -12.65
CA ILE A 36 1.30 -11.60 -11.97
C ILE A 36 1.38 -10.77 -10.67
N TYR A 37 0.96 -9.50 -10.73
CA TYR A 37 0.87 -8.64 -9.55
C TYR A 37 -0.07 -9.18 -8.48
N LEU A 38 -1.20 -9.79 -8.83
CA LEU A 38 -2.09 -10.44 -7.85
C LEU A 38 -1.38 -11.58 -7.11
N VAL A 39 -0.61 -12.42 -7.83
CA VAL A 39 0.18 -13.49 -7.21
C VAL A 39 1.21 -12.88 -6.24
N ILE A 40 1.93 -11.84 -6.65
CA ILE A 40 2.91 -11.15 -5.80
C ILE A 40 2.23 -10.54 -4.55
N LEU A 41 1.14 -9.80 -4.74
CA LEU A 41 0.37 -9.12 -3.70
C LEU A 41 -0.12 -10.08 -2.61
N PHE A 42 -0.70 -11.20 -3.01
CA PHE A 42 -1.26 -12.14 -2.05
C PHE A 42 -0.22 -13.10 -1.47
N SER A 43 0.86 -13.41 -2.20
CA SER A 43 1.99 -14.17 -1.64
C SER A 43 2.62 -13.42 -0.47
N ASN A 44 2.76 -12.10 -0.56
CA ASN A 44 3.30 -11.25 0.51
C ASN A 44 2.41 -11.16 1.76
N LYS A 45 1.14 -11.58 1.67
CA LYS A 45 0.23 -11.61 2.84
C LYS A 45 0.33 -12.93 3.62
N LYS A 46 1.00 -13.95 3.08
CA LYS A 46 1.17 -15.26 3.71
C LYS A 46 2.57 -15.39 4.32
N SER A 47 2.66 -15.80 5.58
CA SER A 47 3.93 -15.89 6.31
C SER A 47 4.73 -17.17 5.99
N ASN A 48 4.07 -18.26 5.60
CA ASN A 48 4.71 -19.59 5.56
C ASN A 48 4.81 -20.20 4.15
N THR A 49 3.95 -19.78 3.21
CA THR A 49 3.99 -20.27 1.82
C THR A 49 3.74 -19.12 0.86
N LYS A 50 4.63 -18.94 -0.14
CA LYS A 50 4.38 -18.03 -1.28
C LYS A 50 3.23 -18.51 -2.17
N LYS A 51 2.61 -19.65 -1.83
CA LYS A 51 1.52 -20.32 -2.56
C LYS A 51 0.20 -19.57 -2.35
N VAL A 52 -0.34 -19.06 -3.44
CA VAL A 52 -1.52 -18.22 -3.43
C VAL A 52 -2.69 -18.92 -4.09
N GLU A 53 -3.81 -18.97 -3.40
CA GLU A 53 -5.07 -19.42 -3.98
C GLU A 53 -5.77 -18.25 -4.68
N LEU A 54 -6.11 -18.44 -5.96
CA LEU A 54 -6.86 -17.45 -6.74
C LEU A 54 -8.17 -18.07 -7.21
N TYR A 55 -9.28 -17.59 -6.62
CA TYR A 55 -10.60 -18.11 -6.93
C TYR A 55 -11.02 -17.78 -8.37
N SER A 56 -11.41 -18.81 -9.12
CA SER A 56 -11.76 -18.72 -10.55
C SER A 56 -12.85 -17.68 -10.83
N LYS A 57 -13.93 -17.63 -10.03
CA LYS A 57 -15.00 -16.65 -10.23
C LYS A 57 -14.51 -15.21 -10.04
N THR A 58 -13.54 -14.99 -9.16
CA THR A 58 -12.94 -13.65 -8.97
C THR A 58 -12.08 -13.28 -10.18
N LEU A 59 -11.28 -14.21 -10.70
CA LEU A 59 -10.47 -14.02 -11.90
C LEU A 59 -11.36 -13.78 -13.13
N GLU A 60 -12.45 -14.52 -13.28
CA GLU A 60 -13.41 -14.34 -14.37
C GLU A 60 -14.09 -12.96 -14.31
N LYS A 61 -14.52 -12.52 -13.12
CA LYS A 61 -15.07 -11.18 -12.93
C LYS A 61 -14.07 -10.08 -13.33
N LEU A 62 -12.80 -10.25 -12.97
CA LEU A 62 -11.75 -9.29 -13.27
C LEU A 62 -11.35 -9.30 -14.75
N PHE A 63 -10.93 -10.44 -15.27
CA PHE A 63 -10.25 -10.56 -16.57
C PHE A 63 -11.17 -11.01 -17.72
N GLY A 64 -12.35 -11.57 -17.42
CA GLY A 64 -13.27 -12.18 -18.38
C GLY A 64 -13.17 -13.71 -18.40
N LYS A 65 -14.01 -14.36 -19.21
CA LYS A 65 -14.06 -15.83 -19.37
C LYS A 65 -12.74 -16.42 -19.89
N ASP A 66 -11.96 -15.62 -20.60
CA ASP A 66 -10.66 -15.95 -21.20
C ASP A 66 -9.49 -15.92 -20.20
N TYR A 67 -9.71 -15.62 -18.92
CA TYR A 67 -8.63 -15.53 -17.91
C TYR A 67 -7.76 -16.80 -17.85
N HIS A 68 -8.37 -17.96 -18.08
CA HIS A 68 -7.67 -19.25 -18.04
C HIS A 68 -6.58 -19.35 -19.10
N LYS A 69 -6.75 -18.69 -20.26
CA LYS A 69 -5.74 -18.64 -21.32
C LYS A 69 -4.46 -17.95 -20.86
N TYR A 70 -4.61 -16.84 -20.11
CA TYR A 70 -3.49 -16.14 -19.48
C TYR A 70 -2.80 -17.01 -18.43
N ILE A 71 -3.57 -17.66 -17.55
CA ILE A 71 -3.02 -18.57 -16.53
C ILE A 71 -2.22 -19.70 -17.18
N ASN A 72 -2.79 -20.35 -18.20
CA ASN A 72 -2.14 -21.44 -18.91
C ASN A 72 -0.84 -20.95 -19.56
N TYR A 73 -0.87 -19.85 -20.31
CA TYR A 73 0.31 -19.28 -20.96
C TYR A 73 1.44 -18.90 -19.97
N LEU A 74 1.08 -18.32 -18.83
CA LEU A 74 2.04 -17.95 -17.78
C LEU A 74 2.58 -19.17 -17.02
N SER A 75 1.82 -20.27 -17.00
CA SER A 75 2.21 -21.53 -16.37
C SER A 75 2.93 -22.48 -17.33
N GLU A 76 2.89 -22.19 -18.64
CA GLU A 76 3.51 -22.99 -19.69
C GLU A 76 5.03 -23.00 -19.56
N ASN A 77 5.62 -24.21 -19.60
CA ASN A 77 7.05 -24.41 -19.47
C ASN A 77 7.72 -24.42 -20.85
N PHE A 78 8.00 -23.24 -21.39
CA PHE A 78 8.70 -23.13 -22.67
C PHE A 78 10.17 -23.56 -22.55
N GLY A 79 10.61 -24.40 -23.50
CA GLY A 79 11.98 -24.91 -23.55
C GLY A 79 13.03 -23.80 -23.50
N GLY A 80 13.97 -23.90 -22.54
CA GLY A 80 15.05 -22.93 -22.34
C GLY A 80 14.66 -21.60 -21.67
N VAL A 81 13.37 -21.36 -21.39
CA VAL A 81 12.89 -20.13 -20.72
C VAL A 81 12.16 -20.41 -19.41
N GLY A 82 11.52 -21.57 -19.28
CA GLY A 82 10.75 -21.92 -18.09
C GLY A 82 9.34 -21.32 -18.07
N ASN A 83 8.53 -21.70 -17.08
CA ASN A 83 7.26 -21.04 -16.76
C ASN A 83 7.46 -19.84 -15.82
N ILE A 84 6.53 -18.88 -15.87
CA ILE A 84 6.53 -17.72 -14.95
C ILE A 84 5.87 -18.10 -13.63
N LEU A 85 4.73 -18.79 -13.70
CA LEU A 85 3.94 -19.21 -12.54
C LEU A 85 3.97 -20.73 -12.40
N ASN A 86 4.30 -21.26 -11.22
CA ASN A 86 3.99 -22.66 -10.94
C ASN A 86 2.52 -22.77 -10.56
N ARG A 87 1.79 -23.63 -11.27
CA ARG A 87 0.38 -23.93 -11.00
C ARG A 87 0.28 -25.23 -10.20
N TYR A 88 -0.53 -25.20 -9.15
CA TYR A 88 -0.86 -26.36 -8.35
C TYR A 88 -2.35 -26.68 -8.53
N PRO A 89 -2.71 -27.95 -8.73
CA PRO A 89 -4.07 -28.37 -8.97
C PRO A 89 -4.96 -28.12 -7.75
N TYR A 90 -6.28 -28.22 -7.97
CA TYR A 90 -7.26 -28.28 -6.91
C TYR A 90 -6.97 -29.45 -5.98
N SER A 91 -7.16 -29.26 -4.68
CA SER A 91 -7.17 -30.32 -3.68
C SER A 91 -8.34 -30.10 -2.73
N GLU A 92 -8.63 -31.07 -1.87
CA GLU A 92 -9.69 -30.95 -0.87
C GLU A 92 -9.55 -29.63 -0.09
N ASN A 93 -10.63 -28.83 -0.05
CA ASN A 93 -10.69 -27.49 0.57
C ASN A 93 -9.75 -26.41 0.00
N HIS A 94 -9.09 -26.64 -1.14
CA HIS A 94 -8.15 -25.69 -1.74
C HIS A 94 -8.43 -25.46 -3.22
N SER A 95 -8.52 -24.19 -3.60
CA SER A 95 -8.65 -23.81 -5.01
C SER A 95 -7.32 -23.94 -5.78
N PHE A 96 -7.37 -23.78 -7.11
CA PHE A 96 -6.15 -23.66 -7.89
C PHE A 96 -5.24 -22.59 -7.29
N SER A 97 -3.98 -22.96 -7.16
CA SER A 97 -3.00 -22.11 -6.49
C SER A 97 -1.76 -21.92 -7.33
N TYR A 98 -1.09 -20.80 -7.07
CA TYR A 98 -0.06 -20.27 -7.93
C TYR A 98 1.09 -19.74 -7.07
N THR A 99 2.31 -19.92 -7.57
CA THR A 99 3.49 -19.23 -7.05
C THR A 99 4.22 -18.58 -8.22
N LEU A 100 4.78 -17.40 -8.00
CA LEU A 100 5.77 -16.86 -8.91
C LEU A 100 7.08 -17.64 -8.71
N ARG A 101 7.76 -18.05 -9.79
CA ARG A 101 9.04 -18.75 -9.67
C ARG A 101 10.07 -17.91 -8.91
N ASP A 102 10.85 -18.54 -8.03
CA ASP A 102 11.82 -17.86 -7.17
C ASP A 102 12.86 -17.02 -7.93
N TYR A 103 13.21 -17.43 -9.15
CA TYR A 103 14.09 -16.67 -10.04
C TYR A 103 13.63 -15.21 -10.24
N PHE A 104 12.32 -14.97 -10.32
CA PHE A 104 11.77 -13.62 -10.52
C PHE A 104 11.84 -12.75 -9.27
N TYR A 105 12.10 -13.30 -8.09
CA TYR A 105 12.30 -12.46 -6.91
C TYR A 105 13.72 -11.88 -6.87
N LYS A 106 14.72 -12.55 -7.47
CA LYS A 106 16.16 -12.27 -7.24
C LYS A 106 16.64 -10.87 -7.61
N ASN A 107 15.99 -10.20 -8.57
CA ASN A 107 16.45 -8.91 -9.11
C ASN A 107 15.58 -7.73 -8.68
N GLY A 108 14.74 -7.92 -7.65
CA GLY A 108 13.80 -6.91 -7.20
C GLY A 108 12.69 -6.63 -8.21
N PHE A 109 12.05 -5.48 -8.04
CA PHE A 109 10.81 -5.13 -8.73
C PHE A 109 10.89 -3.74 -9.35
N GLU A 110 10.21 -3.57 -10.47
CA GLU A 110 10.00 -2.28 -11.15
C GLU A 110 8.54 -1.91 -11.24
N ILE A 111 8.29 -0.62 -11.35
CA ILE A 111 6.97 -0.04 -11.46
C ILE A 111 6.42 -0.19 -12.88
N VAL A 112 5.15 -0.59 -12.98
CA VAL A 112 4.39 -0.61 -14.24
C VAL A 112 3.06 0.10 -14.03
N THR A 113 2.62 0.82 -15.05
CA THR A 113 1.35 1.54 -15.05
C THR A 113 0.33 0.81 -15.93
N ILE A 114 -0.84 0.52 -15.34
CA ILE A 114 -2.03 0.05 -16.03
C ILE A 114 -2.85 1.27 -16.46
N THR A 115 -3.28 1.28 -17.71
CA THR A 115 -4.03 2.38 -18.33
C THR A 115 -5.46 2.00 -18.70
N ASP A 116 -5.77 0.70 -18.81
CA ASP A 116 -7.12 0.18 -19.08
C ASP A 116 -8.08 0.51 -17.92
N TYR A 117 -8.91 1.54 -18.13
CA TYR A 117 -9.85 2.03 -17.13
C TYR A 117 -10.88 0.97 -16.69
N LYS A 118 -11.31 0.07 -17.58
CA LYS A 118 -12.30 -0.97 -17.26
C LYS A 118 -11.67 -2.00 -16.34
N LEU A 119 -10.44 -2.41 -16.66
CA LEU A 119 -9.66 -3.32 -15.83
C LEU A 119 -9.39 -2.72 -14.44
N ILE A 120 -8.98 -1.45 -14.39
CA ILE A 120 -8.72 -0.72 -13.15
C ILE A 120 -9.97 -0.65 -12.27
N ASN A 121 -11.12 -0.30 -12.85
CA ASN A 121 -12.37 -0.19 -12.08
C ASN A 121 -12.80 -1.53 -11.50
N LYS A 122 -12.71 -2.62 -12.28
CA LYS A 122 -12.98 -3.98 -11.79
C LYS A 122 -12.02 -4.39 -10.67
N PHE A 123 -10.73 -4.12 -10.85
CA PHE A 123 -9.72 -4.41 -9.83
C PHE A 123 -10.02 -3.66 -8.54
N LYS A 124 -10.28 -2.36 -8.62
CA LYS A 124 -10.62 -1.53 -7.46
C LYS A 124 -11.86 -2.04 -6.73
N ALA A 125 -12.93 -2.35 -7.47
CA ALA A 125 -14.16 -2.86 -6.88
C ALA A 125 -13.98 -4.19 -6.13
N LEU A 126 -13.08 -5.07 -6.61
CA LEU A 126 -12.85 -6.39 -6.01
C LEU A 126 -11.86 -6.35 -4.84
N PHE A 127 -10.78 -5.57 -4.96
CA PHE A 127 -9.63 -5.68 -4.07
C PHE A 127 -9.34 -4.45 -3.22
N ILE A 128 -9.81 -3.27 -3.64
CA ILE A 128 -9.53 -2.01 -2.97
C ILE A 128 -10.74 -1.58 -2.15
N LYS A 129 -10.64 -1.74 -0.84
CA LYS A 129 -11.61 -1.18 0.10
C LYS A 129 -11.00 0.06 0.73
N GLN A 130 -11.61 1.24 0.53
CA GLN A 130 -11.26 2.40 1.33
C GLN A 130 -11.57 2.08 2.80
N ARG A 131 -10.58 2.26 3.66
CA ARG A 131 -10.68 1.95 5.09
C ARG A 131 -10.47 3.25 5.87
N THR A 132 -11.52 4.06 5.94
CA THR A 132 -11.65 5.07 6.99
C THR A 132 -12.72 4.54 7.94
N ASN A 133 -12.36 4.25 9.19
CA ASN A 133 -13.35 3.83 10.16
C ASN A 133 -14.17 5.03 10.66
N GLU A 134 -15.39 4.75 11.13
CA GLU A 134 -16.34 5.78 11.51
C GLU A 134 -15.83 6.71 12.62
N ASN A 135 -15.02 6.18 13.54
CA ASN A 135 -14.41 6.98 14.60
C ASN A 135 -13.49 8.08 14.07
N ILE A 136 -12.78 7.86 12.95
CA ILE A 136 -11.99 8.91 12.31
C ILE A 136 -12.91 9.97 11.71
N ARG A 137 -14.03 9.54 11.09
CA ARG A 137 -15.03 10.46 10.53
C ARG A 137 -15.67 11.34 11.60
N LEU A 138 -15.91 10.81 12.80
CA LEU A 138 -16.54 11.54 13.89
C LEU A 138 -15.55 12.43 14.65
N HIS A 139 -14.41 11.88 15.08
CA HIS A 139 -13.51 12.56 16.02
C HIS A 139 -12.29 13.21 15.36
N TYR A 140 -11.92 12.78 14.14
CA TYR A 140 -10.69 13.20 13.46
C TYR A 140 -10.94 13.64 12.01
N HIS A 141 -12.14 14.14 11.70
CA HIS A 141 -12.51 14.55 10.33
C HIS A 141 -11.55 15.59 9.74
N PHE A 142 -10.94 16.43 10.59
CA PHE A 142 -9.95 17.43 10.17
C PHE A 142 -8.71 16.81 9.51
N LEU A 143 -8.35 15.55 9.81
CA LEU A 143 -7.24 14.86 9.18
C LEU A 143 -7.54 14.47 7.73
N LEU A 144 -8.80 14.18 7.41
CA LEU A 144 -9.21 13.66 6.10
C LEU A 144 -8.84 14.59 4.94
N LYS A 145 -8.77 15.91 5.18
CA LYS A 145 -8.38 16.89 4.15
C LYS A 145 -6.95 16.70 3.66
N HIS A 146 -6.06 16.09 4.46
CA HIS A 146 -4.66 15.85 4.12
C HIS A 146 -4.45 14.59 3.29
N PHE A 147 -5.41 13.66 3.30
CA PHE A 147 -5.36 12.42 2.52
C PHE A 147 -6.22 12.49 1.26
N LYS A 148 -6.55 13.72 0.81
CA LYS A 148 -7.21 13.95 -0.47
C LYS A 148 -6.28 13.53 -1.62
N ARG A 149 -6.89 13.14 -2.73
CA ARG A 149 -6.19 12.75 -3.95
C ARG A 149 -5.19 13.85 -4.37
N GLU A 150 -4.05 13.45 -4.91
CA GLU A 150 -3.00 14.32 -5.46
C GLU A 150 -2.26 15.21 -4.46
N LYS A 151 -2.72 15.35 -3.22
CA LYS A 151 -1.98 16.10 -2.20
C LYS A 151 -0.69 15.42 -1.79
N LEU A 152 -0.74 14.11 -1.53
CA LEU A 152 0.45 13.35 -1.20
C LEU A 152 0.90 12.51 -2.39
N THR A 153 2.14 12.72 -2.82
CA THR A 153 2.76 12.05 -3.96
C THR A 153 4.13 11.48 -3.60
N VAL A 154 4.69 10.65 -4.49
CA VAL A 154 6.02 10.06 -4.34
C VAL A 154 6.91 10.58 -5.47
N HIS A 155 7.97 11.29 -5.09
CA HIS A 155 9.04 11.72 -5.98
C HIS A 155 10.03 10.58 -6.20
N ASN A 156 10.44 10.34 -7.44
CA ASN A 156 11.35 9.25 -7.84
C ASN A 156 10.96 7.88 -7.24
N PRO A 157 9.75 7.36 -7.55
CA PRO A 157 9.19 6.21 -6.85
C PRO A 157 10.01 4.92 -7.03
N GLN A 158 10.67 4.73 -8.19
CA GLN A 158 11.56 3.58 -8.39
C GLN A 158 12.78 3.64 -7.45
N ASN A 159 13.40 4.82 -7.28
CA ASN A 159 14.48 5.02 -6.33
C ASN A 159 14.02 4.84 -4.88
N ALA A 160 12.76 5.20 -4.57
CA ALA A 160 12.17 4.94 -3.26
C ALA A 160 12.10 3.42 -2.97
N ILE A 161 11.63 2.63 -3.94
CA ILE A 161 11.59 1.16 -3.84
C ILE A 161 13.01 0.58 -3.71
N ASP A 162 13.93 1.02 -4.55
CA ASP A 162 15.30 0.50 -4.61
C ASP A 162 16.20 0.97 -3.43
N SER A 163 15.76 1.96 -2.66
CA SER A 163 16.50 2.46 -1.49
C SER A 163 16.56 1.47 -0.33
N ILE A 164 15.69 0.45 -0.33
CA ILE A 164 15.72 -0.63 0.63
C ILE A 164 16.51 -1.78 0.02
N PRO A 165 17.58 -2.27 0.68
CA PRO A 165 18.36 -3.38 0.17
C PRO A 165 17.50 -4.63 -0.07
N PHE A 166 17.68 -5.28 -1.22
CA PHE A 166 16.95 -6.50 -1.55
C PHE A 166 17.29 -7.69 -0.61
N SER A 167 18.45 -7.65 0.06
CA SER A 167 18.82 -8.61 1.11
C SER A 167 17.76 -8.72 2.21
N GLU A 168 16.95 -7.67 2.41
CA GLU A 168 15.77 -7.67 3.28
C GLU A 168 14.46 -7.96 2.48
N SER A 169 14.40 -9.06 1.73
CA SER A 169 13.36 -9.30 0.71
C SER A 169 11.90 -9.09 1.15
N GLU A 170 11.52 -9.51 2.36
CA GLU A 170 10.18 -9.26 2.90
C GLU A 170 9.91 -7.76 3.16
N LYS A 171 10.89 -7.06 3.75
CA LYS A 171 10.80 -5.63 4.01
C LYS A 171 10.81 -4.83 2.70
N TYR A 172 11.62 -5.25 1.72
CA TYR A 172 11.64 -4.69 0.38
C TYR A 172 10.24 -4.70 -0.24
N ILE A 173 9.61 -5.89 -0.30
CA ILE A 173 8.30 -6.05 -0.94
C ILE A 173 7.23 -5.27 -0.18
N LYS A 174 7.23 -5.34 1.16
CA LYS A 174 6.28 -4.59 1.99
C LYS A 174 6.37 -3.07 1.72
N ASN A 175 7.58 -2.53 1.68
CA ASN A 175 7.80 -1.10 1.41
C ASN A 175 7.38 -0.72 -0.01
N ALA A 176 7.69 -1.56 -1.00
CA ALA A 176 7.23 -1.34 -2.37
C ALA A 176 5.70 -1.23 -2.44
N PHE A 177 4.97 -2.09 -1.72
CA PHE A 177 3.52 -2.00 -1.65
C PHE A 177 3.01 -0.74 -0.95
N GLU A 178 3.66 -0.27 0.12
CA GLU A 178 3.26 0.99 0.77
C GLU A 178 3.49 2.20 -0.15
N ILE A 179 4.58 2.23 -0.92
CA ILE A 179 4.82 3.24 -1.96
C ILE A 179 3.72 3.19 -3.03
N LEU A 180 3.39 2.00 -3.55
CA LEU A 180 2.32 1.83 -4.53
C LEU A 180 0.97 2.32 -4.01
N LYS A 181 0.62 2.05 -2.75
CA LYS A 181 -0.62 2.57 -2.16
C LYS A 181 -0.67 4.09 -2.20
N ILE A 182 0.43 4.77 -1.88
CA ILE A 182 0.49 6.24 -1.93
C ILE A 182 0.33 6.72 -3.37
N MET A 183 1.06 6.12 -4.32
CA MET A 183 0.94 6.44 -5.75
C MET A 183 -0.49 6.23 -6.29
N ASN A 184 -1.20 5.23 -5.77
CA ASN A 184 -2.57 4.92 -6.14
C ASN A 184 -3.63 5.69 -5.33
N HIS A 185 -3.21 6.55 -4.39
CA HIS A 185 -4.05 7.28 -3.44
C HIS A 185 -4.93 6.37 -2.57
N GLU A 186 -4.40 5.21 -2.19
CA GLU A 186 -5.02 4.23 -1.32
C GLU A 186 -4.61 4.46 0.13
N PHE A 187 -5.19 5.49 0.74
CA PHE A 187 -4.97 5.80 2.15
C PHE A 187 -5.90 5.00 3.05
N SER A 188 -5.36 4.45 4.12
CA SER A 188 -6.14 3.85 5.21
C SER A 188 -5.95 4.68 6.46
N LEU A 189 -7.04 5.08 7.11
CA LEU A 189 -7.02 5.77 8.39
C LEU A 189 -7.89 5.02 9.37
N THR A 190 -7.30 4.54 10.45
CA THR A 190 -8.04 3.77 11.46
C THR A 190 -7.65 4.21 12.86
N LEU A 191 -8.62 4.58 13.68
CA LEU A 191 -8.44 4.80 15.12
C LEU A 191 -8.59 3.47 15.88
N LYS A 192 -7.56 3.04 16.62
CA LYS A 192 -7.62 1.84 17.46
C LYS A 192 -7.94 2.19 18.91
N THR A 193 -9.22 2.49 19.17
CA THR A 193 -9.70 2.91 20.50
C THR A 193 -9.48 1.90 21.61
N LYS A 194 -9.43 0.59 21.30
CA LYS A 194 -9.27 -0.48 22.30
C LYS A 194 -7.84 -0.82 22.66
N THR A 195 -6.83 -0.33 21.92
CA THR A 195 -5.43 -0.73 22.15
C THR A 195 -4.55 0.43 22.58
N ASP A 196 -4.22 1.32 21.66
CA ASP A 196 -3.25 2.39 21.88
C ASP A 196 -3.90 3.77 21.76
N GLY A 197 -5.18 3.85 21.39
CA GLY A 197 -5.89 5.11 21.21
C GLY A 197 -5.48 5.88 19.95
N ARG A 198 -4.52 5.39 19.17
CA ARG A 198 -3.85 6.17 18.12
C ARG A 198 -4.51 6.04 16.76
N VAL A 199 -4.31 7.08 15.95
CA VAL A 199 -4.60 7.05 14.50
C VAL A 199 -3.50 6.28 13.78
N HIS A 200 -3.88 5.20 13.11
CA HIS A 200 -2.99 4.40 12.26
C HIS A 200 -3.22 4.75 10.80
N THR A 201 -2.12 5.03 10.07
CA THR A 201 -2.14 5.24 8.63
C THR A 201 -1.07 4.42 7.93
N ASN A 202 -1.21 4.22 6.61
CA ASN A 202 -0.16 3.58 5.82
C ASN A 202 1.12 4.44 5.72
N ILE A 203 1.00 5.77 5.86
CA ILE A 203 2.17 6.68 5.88
C ILE A 203 3.01 6.45 7.14
N LEU A 204 2.38 6.36 8.31
CA LEU A 204 3.08 6.16 9.59
C LEU A 204 3.80 4.80 9.69
N ARG A 205 3.47 3.86 8.78
CA ARG A 205 4.10 2.54 8.69
C ARG A 205 5.27 2.52 7.71
N LEU A 206 5.50 3.60 6.98
CA LEU A 206 6.66 3.70 6.10
C LEU A 206 7.94 3.74 6.94
N LYS A 207 8.97 3.12 6.39
CA LYS A 207 10.34 3.28 6.87
C LYS A 207 10.78 4.76 6.74
N LYS A 208 11.58 5.25 7.69
CA LYS A 208 12.02 6.66 7.74
C LYS A 208 12.78 7.07 6.47
N GLU A 209 13.56 6.15 5.93
CA GLU A 209 14.33 6.30 4.69
C GLU A 209 13.44 6.61 3.48
N LEU A 210 12.15 6.26 3.53
CA LEU A 210 11.19 6.49 2.47
C LEU A 210 10.52 7.87 2.54
N ILE A 211 10.52 8.52 3.72
CA ILE A 211 9.87 9.82 3.94
C ILE A 211 10.46 10.89 3.02
N LYS A 212 11.77 10.84 2.75
CA LYS A 212 12.46 11.79 1.85
C LYS A 212 11.94 11.78 0.41
N TYR A 213 11.28 10.70 0.00
CA TYR A 213 10.66 10.58 -1.33
C TYR A 213 9.20 11.08 -1.34
N LEU A 214 8.59 11.31 -0.19
CA LEU A 214 7.22 11.82 -0.15
C LEU A 214 7.19 13.33 -0.42
N ARG A 215 6.14 13.76 -1.09
CA ARG A 215 5.83 15.18 -1.30
C ARG A 215 4.40 15.48 -0.92
N TYR A 216 4.17 16.59 -0.24
CA TYR A 216 2.83 17.12 0.03
C TYR A 216 2.65 18.42 -0.74
N GLU A 217 1.70 18.46 -1.66
CA GLU A 217 1.47 19.59 -2.57
C GLU A 217 2.77 20.01 -3.28
N ASN A 218 3.54 19.01 -3.70
CA ASN A 218 4.88 19.10 -4.32
C ASN A 218 6.03 19.57 -3.40
N GLU A 219 5.78 19.82 -2.11
CA GLU A 219 6.80 20.18 -1.14
C GLU A 219 7.34 18.97 -0.38
N SER A 220 8.61 19.05 0.05
CA SER A 220 9.23 17.99 0.85
C SER A 220 8.62 17.93 2.25
N LEU A 221 8.39 16.71 2.75
CA LEU A 221 7.93 16.51 4.12
C LEU A 221 9.09 16.58 5.11
N VAL A 222 8.81 17.15 6.28
CA VAL A 222 9.73 17.16 7.43
C VAL A 222 9.04 16.47 8.61
N GLU A 223 9.76 15.58 9.28
CA GLU A 223 9.33 14.96 10.53
C GLU A 223 9.67 15.91 11.68
N ILE A 224 8.67 16.28 12.48
CA ILE A 224 8.83 17.06 13.71
C ILE A 224 8.42 16.16 14.86
N ASP A 225 9.37 15.84 15.73
CA ASP A 225 9.13 15.09 16.96
C ASP A 225 9.25 16.00 18.18
N VAL A 226 8.26 15.96 19.07
CA VAL A 226 8.20 16.82 20.26
C VAL A 226 8.77 16.03 21.44
N LYS A 227 10.03 16.31 21.76
CA LYS A 227 10.71 15.67 22.90
C LYS A 227 9.96 15.93 24.20
N SER A 228 9.82 14.87 25.00
CA SER A 228 9.21 14.93 26.33
C SER A 228 7.77 15.47 26.36
N ALA A 229 7.02 15.36 25.26
CA ALA A 229 5.65 15.87 25.18
C ALA A 229 4.76 15.38 26.32
N VAL A 230 4.85 14.08 26.67
CA VAL A 230 4.06 13.49 27.77
C VAL A 230 4.41 14.11 29.13
N LEU A 231 5.71 14.26 29.43
CA LEU A 231 6.17 14.86 30.69
C LEU A 231 5.80 16.35 30.76
N PHE A 232 5.92 17.06 29.66
CA PHE A 232 5.52 18.47 29.57
C PHE A 232 4.01 18.66 29.79
N LEU A 233 3.18 17.83 29.14
CA LEU A 233 1.73 17.85 29.33
C LEU A 233 1.36 17.50 30.77
N LEU A 234 2.00 16.50 31.38
CA LEU A 234 1.80 16.14 32.78
C LEU A 234 2.15 17.32 33.71
N TYR A 235 3.30 17.95 33.50
CA TYR A 235 3.71 19.14 34.27
C TYR A 235 2.67 20.27 34.16
N LEU A 236 2.19 20.55 32.95
CA LEU A 236 1.14 21.56 32.74
C LEU A 236 -0.14 21.21 33.51
N MET A 237 -0.60 19.97 33.44
CA MET A 237 -1.80 19.52 34.16
C MET A 237 -1.63 19.68 35.67
N LEU A 238 -0.49 19.26 36.24
CA LEU A 238 -0.20 19.39 37.66
C LEU A 238 -0.15 20.85 38.12
N LYS A 239 0.48 21.73 37.32
CA LYS A 239 0.55 23.16 37.62
C LYS A 239 -0.83 23.82 37.60
N MET A 240 -1.66 23.46 36.63
CA MET A 240 -3.03 23.96 36.55
C MET A 240 -3.91 23.47 37.71
N PHE A 241 -3.71 22.22 38.15
CA PHE A 241 -4.38 21.66 39.32
C PHE A 241 -3.98 22.39 40.61
N GLN A 242 -2.68 22.62 40.82
CA GLN A 242 -2.17 23.37 41.97
C GLN A 242 -2.70 24.80 42.03
N ASN A 243 -2.92 25.42 40.87
CA ASN A 243 -3.47 26.77 40.77
C ASN A 243 -5.02 26.82 40.87
N HIS A 244 -5.69 25.71 41.20
CA HIS A 244 -7.15 25.56 41.24
C HIS A 244 -7.87 25.93 39.92
N GLN A 245 -7.16 25.89 38.78
CA GLN A 245 -7.71 26.27 37.47
C GLN A 245 -8.41 25.11 36.74
N ILE A 246 -8.51 23.94 37.38
CA ILE A 246 -9.19 22.75 36.82
C ILE A 246 -10.13 22.21 37.88
N SER A 247 -11.44 22.37 37.68
CA SER A 247 -12.45 21.49 38.28
C SER A 247 -12.51 20.21 37.43
N PHE A 248 -12.79 19.06 38.07
CA PHE A 248 -12.66 17.70 37.51
C PHE A 248 -13.49 17.36 36.25
N ASN A 249 -14.17 18.35 35.65
CA ASN A 249 -14.92 18.23 34.41
C ASN A 249 -14.29 19.11 33.32
N ILE A 250 -13.18 18.68 32.71
CA ILE A 250 -12.64 19.39 31.55
C ILE A 250 -12.29 18.44 30.41
N THR A 251 -13.15 18.49 29.39
CA THR A 251 -12.78 18.37 27.98
C THR A 251 -11.70 19.41 27.69
N ILE A 252 -10.45 18.99 27.52
CA ILE A 252 -9.33 19.89 27.23
C ILE A 252 -9.55 20.50 25.83
N HIS A 253 -10.09 21.71 25.79
CA HIS A 253 -10.02 22.56 24.60
C HIS A 253 -8.58 23.07 24.48
N LEU A 254 -7.83 22.47 23.54
CA LEU A 254 -6.50 22.88 23.09
C LEU A 254 -6.48 24.26 22.37
N SER A 255 -7.33 25.21 22.78
CA SER A 255 -7.33 26.56 22.22
C SER A 255 -6.14 27.41 22.70
N PHE A 256 -5.50 27.04 23.81
CA PHE A 256 -4.42 27.85 24.41
C PHE A 256 -3.04 27.70 23.73
N ILE A 257 -2.84 26.70 22.87
CA ILE A 257 -1.59 26.54 22.09
C ILE A 257 -1.63 27.33 20.76
N CYS A 258 -2.76 27.95 20.42
CA CYS A 258 -2.99 28.55 19.10
C CYS A 258 -2.66 30.05 18.94
N SER A 259 -2.05 30.72 19.94
CA SER A 259 -1.77 32.17 19.86
C SER A 259 -0.41 32.55 19.27
N MET A 260 0.46 31.59 18.96
CA MET A 260 1.64 31.85 18.11
C MET A 260 1.36 31.31 16.71
N LYS A 261 1.82 32.03 15.67
CA LYS A 261 1.68 31.75 14.23
C LYS A 261 2.06 30.30 13.85
N LEU A 262 1.21 29.35 14.18
CA LEU A 262 1.39 27.91 13.97
C LEU A 262 0.08 27.28 13.49
N ARG A 263 -0.61 27.96 12.57
CA ARG A 263 -1.67 27.35 11.75
C ARG A 263 -1.16 26.17 10.89
N GLN A 264 0.15 25.97 10.80
CA GLN A 264 0.78 24.80 10.17
C GLN A 264 1.11 23.65 11.16
N LEU A 265 1.10 23.87 12.48
CA LEU A 265 1.56 22.86 13.47
C LEU A 265 0.48 21.85 13.90
N LEU A 266 -0.79 22.15 13.66
CA LEU A 266 -1.91 21.29 14.06
C LEU A 266 -2.01 19.96 13.29
N ILE A 267 -1.12 19.71 12.33
CA ILE A 267 -0.99 18.41 11.66
C ILE A 267 -0.30 17.38 12.57
N ILE A 268 0.44 17.81 13.60
CA ILE A 268 1.33 16.93 14.38
C ILE A 268 0.70 16.43 15.70
N LEU A 269 -0.15 17.22 16.35
CA LEU A 269 -0.73 16.84 17.65
C LEU A 269 -1.84 15.77 17.55
N GLY A 270 -2.54 15.68 16.41
CA GLY A 270 -3.58 14.66 16.18
C GLY A 270 -3.04 13.24 15.93
N LEU A 271 -1.73 13.05 15.99
CA LEU A 271 -1.06 11.76 15.81
C LEU A 271 -0.41 11.23 17.11
N ILE A 272 -0.39 12.02 18.19
CA ILE A 272 0.30 11.69 19.44
C ILE A 272 -0.66 11.52 20.65
N LEU A 273 -1.97 11.75 20.46
CA LEU A 273 -3.02 11.32 21.41
C LEU A 273 -3.81 10.14 20.83
#